data_AF-A0A2E8E940-F1
#
_entry.id   AF-A0A2E8E940-F1
#
_cell.length_a   1.000
_cell.length_b   1.000
_cell.length_c   1.000
_cell.angle_alpha   90.00
_cell.angle_beta   90.00
_cell.angle_gamma   90.00
#
_symmetry.space_group_name_H-M   'P 1'
#
loop_
_entity.id
_entity.type
_entity.pdbx_description
1 polymer ?
#
loop_
_entity_poly.entity_id
_entity_poly.type
_entity_poly.pdbx_seq_one_letter_code
_entity_poly.pdbx_strand_id
1 'polypeptide(L)'
;MPVIHLTTKIDCPIEIAFDLSRSIDLHEDSTAQTYERAVEGRTSGLIELGERVTWEATHFWRRQRLTSEITEFERPRFELLLIS
;
A
#
# COMPACT_ATOMS: atom_id res chain seq x y z
N MET A 1 14.22 13.96 12.36
CA MET A 1 13.30 13.62 11.23
C MET A 1 11.89 13.96 11.67
N PRO A 2 11.06 14.58 10.81
CA PRO A 2 9.65 14.80 11.14
C PRO A 2 8.91 13.46 11.22
N VAL A 3 7.95 13.37 12.14
CA VAL A 3 7.07 12.20 12.31
C VAL A 3 5.65 12.66 12.08
N ILE A 4 4.90 11.93 11.25
CA ILE A 4 3.48 12.15 11.00
C ILE A 4 2.73 10.97 11.61
N HIS A 5 1.75 11.24 12.47
CA HIS A 5 0.87 10.23 13.07
C HIS A 5 -0.56 10.48 12.61
N LEU A 6 -1.21 9.45 12.06
CA LEU A 6 -2.58 9.49 11.59
C LEU A 6 -3.39 8.41 12.30
N THR A 7 -4.63 8.73 12.69
CA THR A 7 -5.57 7.77 13.27
C THR A 7 -6.90 7.89 12.54
N THR A 8 -7.35 6.80 11.94
CA THR A 8 -8.65 6.71 11.25
C THR A 8 -9.50 5.68 11.97
N LYS A 9 -10.75 6.03 12.30
CA LYS A 9 -11.72 5.09 12.87
C LYS A 9 -12.55 4.49 11.74
N ILE A 10 -12.61 3.16 11.68
CA ILE A 10 -13.33 2.41 10.65
C ILE A 10 -14.28 1.46 11.36
N ASP A 11 -15.55 1.45 10.94
CA ASP A 11 -16.58 0.57 11.50
C ASP A 11 -16.61 -0.77 10.75
N CYS A 12 -15.60 -1.61 10.98
CA CYS A 12 -15.52 -2.96 10.42
C CYS A 12 -14.67 -3.90 11.31
N PRO A 13 -14.77 -5.23 11.11
CA PRO A 13 -13.86 -6.19 11.75
C PRO A 13 -12.39 -5.90 11.43
N ILE A 14 -11.51 -6.06 12.42
CA ILE A 14 -10.08 -5.73 12.29
C ILE A 14 -9.40 -6.55 11.19
N GLU A 15 -9.81 -7.80 11.01
CA GLU A 15 -9.28 -8.69 9.97
C GLU A 15 -9.61 -8.17 8.57
N ILE A 16 -10.79 -7.60 8.39
CA ILE A 16 -11.21 -7.03 7.11
C ILE A 16 -10.44 -5.72 6.86
N ALA A 17 -10.34 -4.84 7.86
CA ALA A 17 -9.55 -3.61 7.73
C ALA A 17 -8.09 -3.91 7.35
N PHE A 18 -7.50 -4.91 8.02
CA PHE A 18 -6.13 -5.33 7.80
C PHE A 18 -5.93 -5.94 6.41
N ASP A 19 -6.80 -6.86 5.97
CA ASP A 19 -6.66 -7.45 4.64
C ASP A 19 -6.88 -6.40 3.54
N LEU A 20 -7.75 -5.40 3.76
CA LEU A 20 -7.96 -4.30 2.81
C LEU A 20 -6.80 -3.29 2.79
N SER A 21 -6.13 -3.03 3.92
CA SER A 21 -4.99 -2.08 3.96
C SER A 21 -3.81 -2.55 3.11
N ARG A 22 -3.66 -3.86 2.95
CA ARG A 22 -2.59 -4.51 2.18
C ARG A 22 -3.03 -5.04 0.81
N SER A 23 -4.23 -4.70 0.36
CA SER A 23 -4.72 -5.13 -0.96
C SER A 23 -4.17 -4.21 -2.05
N ILE A 24 -3.41 -4.80 -2.98
CA ILE A 24 -2.91 -4.11 -4.17
C ILE A 24 -4.06 -3.70 -5.09
N ASP A 25 -5.03 -4.60 -5.26
CA ASP A 25 -6.20 -4.37 -6.11
C ASP A 25 -7.04 -3.20 -5.59
N LEU A 26 -7.32 -3.16 -4.29
CA LEU A 26 -8.07 -2.07 -3.68
C LEU A 26 -7.29 -0.75 -3.74
N HIS A 27 -5.97 -0.79 -3.58
CA HIS A 27 -5.14 0.41 -3.67
C HIS A 27 -5.28 1.04 -5.06
N GLU A 28 -5.11 0.26 -6.12
CA GLU A 28 -5.27 0.73 -7.51
C GLU A 28 -6.68 1.26 -7.79
N ASP A 29 -7.74 0.58 -7.28
CA ASP A 29 -9.12 1.08 -7.38
C ASP A 29 -9.30 2.43 -6.67
N SER A 30 -8.69 2.59 -5.48
CA SER A 30 -8.79 3.82 -4.69
C SER A 30 -8.04 5.00 -5.30
N THR A 31 -7.04 4.73 -6.14
CA THR A 31 -6.20 5.73 -6.81
C THR A 31 -6.42 5.79 -8.32
N ALA A 32 -7.54 5.24 -8.82
CA ALA A 32 -7.88 5.24 -10.24
C ALA A 32 -7.83 6.63 -10.91
N GLN A 33 -8.06 7.71 -10.17
CA GLN A 33 -8.00 9.09 -10.67
C GLN A 33 -6.58 9.57 -11.02
N THR A 34 -5.53 8.99 -10.41
CA THR A 34 -4.12 9.34 -10.66
C THR A 34 -3.45 8.40 -11.66
N TYR A 35 -4.20 7.44 -12.21
CA TYR A 35 -3.69 6.38 -13.10
C TYR A 35 -2.52 5.62 -12.49
N GLU A 36 -2.52 5.48 -11.17
CA GLU A 36 -1.52 4.69 -10.47
C GLU A 36 -1.70 3.20 -10.80
N ARG A 37 -0.59 2.48 -10.99
CA ARG A 37 -0.58 1.06 -11.33
C ARG A 37 0.58 0.36 -10.65
N ALA A 38 0.36 -0.89 -10.24
CA ALA A 38 1.46 -1.75 -9.83
C ALA A 38 2.20 -2.30 -11.07
N VAL A 39 3.49 -1.99 -11.20
CA VAL A 39 4.30 -2.29 -12.40
C VAL A 39 5.44 -3.30 -12.18
N GLU A 40 5.81 -3.57 -10.94
CA GLU A 40 6.87 -4.54 -10.59
C GLU A 40 6.62 -5.16 -9.21
N GLY A 41 7.14 -6.37 -8.97
CA GLY A 41 6.95 -7.09 -7.72
C GLY A 41 5.55 -7.72 -7.64
N ARG A 42 4.89 -7.59 -6.48
CA ARG A 42 3.52 -8.03 -6.24
C ARG A 42 2.55 -7.03 -6.88
N THR A 43 1.86 -7.44 -7.93
CA THR A 43 0.99 -6.53 -8.71
C THR A 43 -0.51 -6.78 -8.55
N SER A 44 -0.91 -7.74 -7.71
CA SER A 44 -2.33 -8.02 -7.43
C SER A 44 -2.51 -8.79 -6.13
N GLY A 45 -3.74 -8.82 -5.62
CA GLY A 45 -4.10 -9.50 -4.40
C GLY A 45 -3.51 -8.85 -3.15
N LEU A 46 -3.23 -9.66 -2.14
CA LEU A 46 -2.69 -9.19 -0.86
C LEU A 46 -1.16 -9.32 -0.84
N ILE A 47 -0.46 -8.25 -0.42
CA ILE A 47 1.01 -8.23 -0.32
C ILE A 47 1.50 -8.77 1.02
N GLU A 48 2.40 -9.76 0.98
CA GLU A 48 2.91 -10.50 2.15
C GLU A 48 4.29 -10.00 2.64
N LEU A 49 4.71 -10.48 3.81
CA LEU A 49 6.03 -10.22 4.37
C LEU A 49 7.16 -10.54 3.38
N GLY A 50 8.06 -9.57 3.17
CA GLY A 50 9.19 -9.67 2.25
C GLY A 50 8.83 -9.46 0.78
N GLU A 51 7.55 -9.33 0.43
CA GLU A 51 7.13 -8.93 -0.91
C GLU A 51 7.31 -7.42 -1.09
N ARG A 52 7.61 -7.04 -2.33
CA ARG A 52 7.74 -5.64 -2.77
C ARG A 52 6.70 -5.33 -3.82
N VAL A 53 6.29 -4.07 -3.92
CA VAL A 53 5.51 -3.55 -5.03
C VAL A 53 6.13 -2.24 -5.50
N THR A 54 6.26 -2.08 -6.82
CA THR A 54 6.58 -0.78 -7.43
C THR A 54 5.32 -0.21 -8.06
N TRP A 55 4.92 0.96 -7.60
CA TRP A 55 3.83 1.76 -8.14
C TRP A 55 4.37 2.71 -9.20
N GLU A 56 3.60 2.95 -10.26
CA GLU A 56 3.85 4.00 -11.25
C GLU A 56 2.62 4.89 -11.38
N ALA A 57 2.77 6.20 -11.16
CA ALA A 57 1.69 7.17 -11.26
C ALA A 57 2.16 8.46 -11.96
N THR A 58 1.22 9.24 -12.50
CA THR A 58 1.53 10.54 -13.13
C THR A 58 1.00 11.68 -12.26
N HIS A 59 1.91 12.36 -11.57
CA HIS A 59 1.59 13.54 -10.76
C HIS A 59 2.33 14.75 -11.33
N PHE A 60 1.64 15.87 -11.48
CA PHE A 60 2.21 17.12 -12.00
C PHE A 60 2.99 16.95 -13.32
N TRP A 61 2.42 16.18 -14.26
CA TRP A 61 3.01 15.89 -15.58
C TRP A 61 4.32 15.07 -15.56
N ARG A 62 4.76 14.59 -14.38
CA ARG A 62 5.92 13.70 -14.25
C ARG A 62 5.45 12.30 -13.88
N ARG A 63 5.98 11.32 -14.60
CA ARG A 63 5.82 9.91 -14.23
C ARG A 63 6.78 9.60 -13.09
N GLN A 64 6.24 9.11 -11.99
CA GLN A 64 6.98 8.78 -10.78
C GLN A 64 6.81 7.30 -10.49
N ARG A 65 7.86 6.72 -9.90
CA ARG A 65 7.82 5.36 -9.39
C ARG A 65 8.15 5.37 -7.91
N LEU A 66 7.44 4.54 -7.17
CA LEU A 66 7.65 4.36 -5.74
C LEU A 66 7.64 2.87 -5.45
N THR A 67 8.71 2.39 -4.80
CA THR A 67 8.78 0.98 -4.39
C THR A 67 8.58 0.89 -2.88
N SER A 68 7.73 -0.03 -2.46
CA SER A 68 7.54 -0.36 -1.06
C SER A 68 7.77 -1.85 -0.79
N GLU A 69 8.19 -2.18 0.43
CA GLU A 69 8.38 -3.54 0.94
C GLU A 69 7.67 -3.70 2.28
N ILE A 70 7.01 -4.84 2.49
CA ILE A 70 6.54 -5.23 3.82
C ILE A 70 7.73 -5.84 4.59
N THR A 71 8.29 -5.10 5.55
CA THR A 71 9.44 -5.55 6.34
C THR A 71 9.06 -6.16 7.68
N GLU A 72 7.85 -5.87 8.17
CA GLU A 72 7.28 -6.48 9.38
C GLU A 72 5.79 -6.76 9.17
N PHE A 73 5.28 -7.85 9.75
CA PHE A 73 3.91 -8.32 9.53
C PHE A 73 3.41 -9.17 10.70
N GLU A 74 2.37 -8.70 11.39
CA GLU A 74 1.64 -9.42 12.43
C GLU A 74 0.13 -9.24 12.20
N ARG A 75 -0.49 -10.16 11.45
CA ARG A 75 -1.93 -10.12 11.20
C ARG A 75 -2.74 -10.37 12.49
N PRO A 76 -3.84 -9.62 12.75
CA PRO A 76 -4.38 -8.48 12.00
C PRO A 76 -4.00 -7.11 12.59
N ARG A 77 -2.87 -7.02 13.30
CA ARG A 77 -2.55 -5.88 14.18
C ARG A 77 -1.58 -4.88 13.56
N PHE A 78 -0.61 -5.36 12.79
CA PHE A 78 0.54 -4.54 12.43
C PHE A 78 1.19 -4.98 11.12
N GLU A 79 1.61 -4.00 10.34
CA GLU A 79 2.50 -4.15 9.20
C GLU A 79 3.40 -2.91 9.09
N LEU A 80 4.65 -3.11 8.68
CA LEU A 80 5.60 -2.02 8.44
C LEU A 80 5.95 -1.96 6.95
N LEU A 81 5.71 -0.79 6.35
CA LEU A 81 6.09 -0.48 4.98
C LEU A 81 7.38 0.33 4.98
N LEU A 82 8.43 -0.23 4.37
CA LEU A 82 9.62 0.52 3.99
C LEU A 82 9.41 1.07 2.58
N ILE A 83 9.63 2.37 2.39
CA ILE A 83 9.54 3.04 1.09
C ILE A 83 10.96 3.40 0.64
N SER A 84 11.32 3.02 -0.59
CA SER A 84 12.63 3.29 -1.21
C SER A 84 12.51 3.99 -2.55
#